data_AF-A0AAW9I7H3-F1
#
_entry.id   AF-A0AAW9I7H3-F1
#
_cell.length_a   1.000
_cell.length_b   1.000
_cell.length_c   1.000
_cell.angle_alpha   90.00
_cell.angle_beta   90.00
_cell.angle_gamma   90.00
#
_symmetry.space_group_name_H-M   'P 1'
#
loop_
_entity.id
_entity.type
_entity.pdbx_description
1 polymer ?
#
loop_
_entity_poly.entity_id
_entity_poly.type
_entity_poly.pdbx_seq_one_letter_code
_entity_poly.pdbx_strand_id
1 'polypeptide(L)' 'MTNQEIAQNLVELVGGKDNIQSVANCMTRCRLELKDYSKADIEKIKK' A
#
# COMPACT_ATOMS: atom_id res chain seq x y z
N MET A 1 -3.71 1.73 17.66
CA MET A 1 -3.62 1.59 16.20
C MET A 1 -4.66 2.49 15.57
N THR A 2 -4.21 3.66 15.14
CA THR A 2 -4.98 4.58 14.32
C THR A 2 -4.83 4.19 12.85
N ASN A 3 -5.82 4.55 12.02
CA ASN A 3 -5.78 4.27 10.58
C ASN A 3 -4.55 4.87 9.89
N GLN A 4 -3.98 5.94 10.46
CA GLN A 4 -2.75 6.57 9.98
C GLN A 4 -1.52 5.68 10.15
N GLU A 5 -1.38 5.01 11.29
CA GLU A 5 -0.26 4.09 11.55
C GLU A 5 -0.30 2.88 10.60
N ILE A 6 -1.52 2.36 10.34
CA ILE A 6 -1.73 1.28 9.38
C ILE A 6 -1.36 1.74 7.97
N ALA A 7 -1.80 2.95 7.58
CA ALA A 7 -1.48 3.51 6.27
C ALA A 7 0.02 3.76 6.08
N GLN A 8 0.73 4.26 7.10
CA GLN A 8 2.18 4.44 7.05
C GLN A 8 2.91 3.11 6.85
N ASN A 9 2.57 2.10 7.66
CA ASN A 9 3.14 0.76 7.50
C ASN A 9 2.85 0.19 6.10
N LEU A 10 1.64 0.38 5.57
CA LEU A 10 1.27 -0.05 4.22
C LEU A 10 2.13 0.62 3.14
N VAL A 11 2.39 1.92 3.27
CA VAL A 11 3.24 2.67 2.34
C VAL A 11 4.69 2.19 2.38
N GLU A 12 5.21 1.82 3.55
CA GLU A 12 6.54 1.22 3.67
C GLU A 12 6.59 -0.18 3.04
N LEU A 13 5.56 -1.00 3.27
CA LEU A 13 5.45 -2.37 2.75
C LEU A 13 5.28 -2.45 1.23
N VAL A 14 4.71 -1.42 0.59
CA VAL A 14 4.64 -1.33 -0.87
C VAL A 14 5.93 -0.81 -1.51
N GLY A 15 7.01 -0.62 -0.74
CA GLY A 15 8.30 -0.15 -1.27
C GLY A 15 8.47 1.38 -1.22
N GLY A 16 7.70 2.06 -0.38
CA GLY A 16 7.77 3.50 -0.16
C GLY A 16 6.94 4.33 -1.15
N LYS A 17 6.83 5.65 -0.88
CA LYS A 17 6.01 6.58 -1.70
C LYS A 17 6.41 6.59 -3.18
N ASP A 18 7.70 6.39 -3.45
CA ASP A 18 8.25 6.47 -4.80
C ASP A 18 7.77 5.33 -5.72
N ASN A 19 7.38 4.21 -5.11
CA ASN A 19 6.85 3.06 -5.81
C ASN A 19 5.35 3.17 -6.12
N ILE A 20 4.63 4.07 -5.44
CA ILE A 20 3.20 4.27 -5.67
C ILE A 20 3.02 5.18 -6.88
N GLN A 21 2.36 4.69 -7.91
CA GLN A 21 2.02 5.47 -9.10
C GLN A 21 0.69 6.20 -8.89
N SER A 22 -0.33 5.49 -8.43
CA SER A 22 -1.67 6.04 -8.17
C SER A 22 -2.35 5.28 -7.04
N VAL A 23 -3.22 5.97 -6.29
CA VAL A 23 -4.08 5.35 -5.27
C VAL A 23 -5.53 5.70 -5.60
N ALA A 24 -6.37 4.68 -5.70
CA ALA A 24 -7.80 4.82 -5.93
C ALA A 24 -8.55 4.02 -4.86
N ASN A 25 -9.38 4.66 -4.05
CA ASN A 25 -10.15 4.01 -3.01
C ASN A 25 -11.66 4.11 -3.27
N CYS A 26 -12.37 3.04 -2.95
CA CYS A 26 -13.83 2.95 -2.92
C CYS A 26 -14.27 2.55 -1.50
N MET A 27 -15.58 2.43 -1.24
CA MET A 27 -16.12 2.10 0.10
C MET A 27 -15.56 0.81 0.69
N THR A 28 -15.26 -0.20 -0.14
CA THR A 28 -14.85 -1.54 0.33
C THR A 28 -13.47 -1.96 -0.14
N ARG A 29 -12.81 -1.19 -1.03
CA ARG A 29 -11.55 -1.60 -1.67
C ARG A 29 -10.64 -0.40 -1.90
N CYS A 30 -9.38 -0.53 -1.50
CA CYS A 30 -8.28 0.33 -1.92
C CYS A 30 -7.52 -0.35 -3.05
N ARG A 31 -7.41 0.32 -4.20
CA ARG A 31 -6.51 -0.04 -5.29
C ARG A 31 -5.27 0.84 -5.23
N LEU A 32 -4.10 0.22 -5.23
CA LEU A 32 -2.83 0.89 -5.39
C LEU A 32 -2.22 0.43 -6.71
N GLU A 33 -1.94 1.37 -7.61
CA GLU A 33 -1.08 1.14 -8.76
C GLU A 33 0.36 1.39 -8.35
N LEU A 34 1.20 0.39 -8.56
CA LEU A 34 2.62 0.40 -8.20
C LEU A 34 3.46 0.39 -9.47
N LYS A 35 4.62 1.05 -9.43
CA LYS A 35 5.60 1.01 -10.53
C LYS A 35 6.31 -0.34 -10.59
N ASP A 36 6.72 -0.86 -9.43
CA ASP A 36 7.42 -2.13 -9.26
C ASP A 36 6.65 -3.02 -8.27
N TYR A 37 5.99 -4.05 -8.77
CA TYR A 37 5.29 -5.02 -7.93
C TYR A 37 6.25 -5.93 -7.14
N SER A 38 7.50 -6.10 -7.59
CA SER A 38 8.51 -6.91 -6.90
C SER A 38 8.97 -6.30 -5.56
N LYS A 39 8.76 -5.01 -5.36
CA LYS A 39 9.10 -4.30 -4.11
C LYS A 39 7.94 -4.29 -3.10
N ALA A 40 6.79 -4.84 -3.48
CA ALA A 40 5.62 -4.87 -2.63
C ALA A 40 5.53 -6.20 -1.88
N ASP A 41 5.53 -6.13 -0.55
CA ASP A 41 5.37 -7.29 0.34
C ASP A 41 3.89 -7.68 0.47
N ILE A 42 3.35 -8.37 -0.54
CA ILE A 42 1.94 -8.79 -0.59
C ILE A 42 1.59 -9.73 0.60
N GLU A 43 2.54 -10.53 1.07
CA GLU A 43 2.34 -11.44 2.21
C GLU A 43 2.06 -10.69 3.53
N LYS A 44 2.70 -9.53 3.73
CA LYS A 44 2.47 -8.70 4.92
C LYS A 44 1.19 -7.88 4.81
N ILE A 45 0.75 -7.54 3.59
CA ILE A 45 -0.48 -6.75 3.34
C ILE A 45 -1.75 -7.61 3.53
N LYS A 46 -1.66 -8.93 3.35
CA LYS A 46 -2.81 -9.86 3.50
C LYS A 46 -3.16 -10.25 4.93
N LYS A 47 -2.38 -9.81 5.92
CA LYS A 47 -2.48 -10.24 7.32
C LYS A 47 -3.35 -9.30 8.15
#